data_AF-A0A1L3SMK9-F1
#
_entry.id   AF-A0A1L3SMK9-F1
#
_cell.length_a   1.000
_cell.length_b   1.000
_cell.length_c   1.000
_cell.angle_alpha   90.00
_cell.angle_beta   90.00
_cell.angle_gamma   90.00
#
_symmetry.space_group_name_H-M   'P 1'
#
loop_
_entity.id
_entity.type
_entity.pdbx_description
1 polymer ?
#
loop_
_entity_poly.entity_id
_entity_poly.type
_entity_poly.pdbx_seq_one_letter_code
_entity_poly.pdbx_strand_id
1 'polypeptide(L)'
;MPSPNLAVTHVAAAQNQKEVTINDAVDALDNAMNRALSLAMADANVTLTSTQANRNGLIVLTGTLTAARVLTLPANHLRLAIRNATGGGQEVRAKYAGSGAEVIVVPGATVLVQGNGSDLFGVGGGAGALNDLTDVAVGAAVASDVLQFDGALWRAAGVGIFQRALLPFRGALVRRTTNFSVSTTGAYVAVPWQSAVYDSDALWDSGQPTRLTVPAGVTKVRLTGNIEWQTSPTSQLVEIRMNGGGVIGGGSFIVRGDSGYSNQMRNIASAVLPVVAGDWFELTVFVSASGELRGMERTWFALEVVETEDAADPPADFAFAKAGAPAASEVLLRTVVARRSRLKVDLAGSQGAAGIAATAETDLDVQRNGTSIGTIRFAASASAAVFIAASENVLEPGDLLEVIAPGSPDATLADIAITLAGTLVI
;
A
#
# COMPACT_ATOMS: atom_id res chain seq x y z
N MET A 1 -12.89 -65.27 -16.51
CA MET A 1 -12.23 -64.01 -16.08
C MET A 1 -13.32 -62.99 -15.82
N PRO A 2 -13.29 -62.25 -14.70
CA PRO A 2 -14.23 -61.16 -14.46
C PRO A 2 -13.88 -59.91 -15.29
N SER A 3 -14.78 -58.92 -15.31
CA SER A 3 -14.52 -57.63 -15.95
C SER A 3 -13.36 -56.90 -15.25
N PRO A 4 -12.55 -56.14 -16.00
CA PRO A 4 -11.26 -55.63 -15.50
C PRO A 4 -11.39 -54.60 -14.35
N ASN A 5 -12.47 -53.82 -14.32
CA ASN A 5 -12.60 -52.70 -13.36
C ASN A 5 -13.64 -52.94 -12.27
N LEU A 6 -14.80 -53.52 -12.64
CA LEU A 6 -15.91 -53.76 -11.71
C LEU A 6 -15.87 -55.18 -11.10
N ALA A 7 -14.96 -56.04 -11.56
CA ALA A 7 -14.86 -57.44 -11.17
C ALA A 7 -16.18 -58.22 -11.39
N VAL A 8 -16.93 -57.88 -12.44
CA VAL A 8 -18.21 -58.53 -12.77
C VAL A 8 -17.96 -59.90 -13.39
N THR A 9 -18.62 -60.93 -12.88
CA THR A 9 -18.49 -62.30 -13.39
C THR A 9 -18.98 -62.39 -14.84
N HIS A 10 -18.14 -62.89 -15.74
CA HIS A 10 -18.56 -63.17 -17.13
C HIS A 10 -19.32 -64.50 -17.21
N VAL A 11 -20.25 -64.58 -18.16
CA VAL A 11 -20.96 -65.82 -18.50
C VAL A 11 -19.96 -66.89 -18.95
N ALA A 12 -20.07 -68.10 -18.41
CA ALA A 12 -19.22 -69.22 -18.82
C ALA A 12 -19.75 -69.92 -20.09
N ALA A 13 -18.86 -70.54 -20.87
CA ALA A 13 -19.18 -71.11 -22.19
C ALA A 13 -20.32 -72.15 -22.19
N ALA A 14 -20.53 -72.86 -21.07
CA ALA A 14 -21.60 -73.86 -20.90
C ALA A 14 -22.44 -73.61 -19.64
N GLN A 15 -22.70 -72.34 -19.30
CA GLN A 15 -23.45 -71.98 -18.10
C GLN A 15 -24.96 -72.18 -18.24
N ASN A 16 -25.58 -72.89 -17.30
CA ASN A 16 -27.03 -72.91 -17.12
C ASN A 16 -27.51 -71.61 -16.45
N GLN A 17 -28.70 -71.13 -16.82
CA GLN A 17 -29.28 -69.87 -16.30
C GLN A 17 -28.40 -68.64 -16.52
N LYS A 18 -27.88 -68.49 -17.74
CA LYS A 18 -27.03 -67.36 -18.15
C LYS A 18 -27.69 -65.99 -17.93
N GLU A 19 -29.01 -65.91 -18.02
CA GLU A 19 -29.80 -64.72 -17.70
C GLU A 19 -29.57 -64.19 -16.29
N VAL A 20 -29.34 -65.06 -15.30
CA VAL A 20 -29.07 -64.64 -13.91
C VAL A 20 -27.75 -63.89 -13.81
N THR A 21 -26.71 -64.40 -14.49
CA THR A 21 -25.39 -63.74 -14.50
C THR A 21 -25.39 -62.46 -15.32
N ILE A 22 -26.15 -62.42 -16.42
CA ILE A 22 -26.31 -61.22 -17.22
C ILE A 22 -27.06 -60.14 -16.43
N ASN A 23 -28.15 -60.50 -15.74
CA ASN A 23 -28.92 -59.54 -14.94
C ASN A 23 -28.08 -58.96 -13.80
N ASP A 24 -27.33 -59.78 -13.05
CA ASP A 24 -26.41 -59.26 -12.03
C ASP A 24 -25.32 -58.36 -12.63
N ALA A 25 -24.81 -58.69 -13.82
CA ALA A 25 -23.82 -57.86 -14.51
C ALA A 25 -24.38 -56.49 -14.94
N VAL A 26 -25.63 -56.46 -15.40
CA VAL A 26 -26.34 -55.22 -15.74
C VAL A 26 -26.60 -54.39 -14.49
N ASP A 27 -27.10 -55.02 -13.42
CA ASP A 27 -27.30 -54.35 -12.14
C ASP A 27 -25.98 -53.83 -11.57
N ALA A 28 -24.87 -54.56 -11.76
CA ALA A 28 -23.54 -54.11 -11.36
C ALA A 28 -23.16 -52.79 -12.03
N LEU A 29 -23.34 -52.73 -13.34
CA LEU A 29 -22.98 -51.58 -14.15
C LEU A 29 -23.86 -50.38 -13.83
N ASP A 30 -25.18 -50.57 -13.75
CA ASP A 30 -26.13 -49.52 -13.40
C ASP A 30 -25.82 -48.94 -12.01
N ASN A 31 -25.63 -49.81 -11.01
CA ASN A 31 -25.31 -49.37 -9.66
C ASN A 31 -23.94 -48.67 -9.58
N ALA A 32 -22.93 -49.16 -10.30
CA ALA A 32 -21.60 -48.54 -10.36
C ALA A 32 -21.63 -47.12 -10.96
N MET A 33 -22.63 -46.80 -11.78
CA MET A 33 -22.78 -45.47 -12.37
C MET A 33 -23.71 -44.56 -11.56
N ASN A 34 -24.79 -45.10 -11.00
CA ASN A 34 -25.93 -44.30 -10.53
C ASN A 34 -26.20 -44.40 -9.03
N ARG A 35 -25.78 -45.48 -8.36
CA ARG A 35 -26.16 -45.73 -6.97
C ARG A 35 -25.27 -44.96 -5.99
N ALA A 36 -25.90 -44.39 -4.97
CA ALA A 36 -25.22 -43.82 -3.81
C ALA A 36 -25.22 -44.78 -2.62
N LEU A 37 -24.07 -44.91 -1.96
CA LEU A 37 -23.92 -45.58 -0.66
C LEU A 37 -23.73 -44.52 0.42
N SER A 38 -24.60 -44.52 1.43
CA SER A 38 -24.34 -43.79 2.68
C SER A 38 -23.53 -44.66 3.63
N LEU A 39 -22.38 -44.17 4.06
CA LEU A 39 -21.43 -44.87 4.92
C LEU A 39 -21.14 -44.02 6.15
N ALA A 40 -21.46 -44.53 7.34
CA ALA A 40 -21.13 -43.87 8.60
C ALA A 40 -19.65 -44.07 8.93
N MET A 41 -18.95 -42.99 9.25
CA MET A 41 -17.58 -42.99 9.75
C MET A 41 -17.60 -42.72 11.26
N ALA A 42 -17.19 -43.72 12.05
CA ALA A 42 -17.20 -43.66 13.52
C ALA A 42 -15.96 -42.94 14.09
N ASP A 43 -15.72 -41.69 13.64
CA ASP A 43 -14.52 -40.90 13.96
C ASP A 43 -13.22 -41.74 13.89
N ALA A 44 -13.08 -42.52 12.82
CA ALA A 44 -11.97 -43.43 12.59
C ALA A 44 -11.72 -43.60 11.08
N ASN A 45 -10.53 -44.09 10.72
CA ASN A 45 -10.23 -44.46 9.34
C ASN A 45 -11.13 -45.60 8.89
N VAL A 46 -11.56 -45.58 7.62
CA VAL A 46 -12.47 -46.59 7.05
C VAL A 46 -11.85 -47.19 5.80
N THR A 47 -12.00 -48.49 5.62
CA THR A 47 -11.63 -49.19 4.38
C THR A 47 -12.89 -49.65 3.66
N LEU A 48 -13.05 -49.26 2.40
CA LEU A 48 -14.13 -49.76 1.56
C LEU A 48 -13.84 -51.19 1.15
N THR A 49 -14.87 -52.03 1.22
CA THR A 49 -14.87 -53.33 0.56
C THR A 49 -14.94 -53.18 -0.96
N SER A 50 -14.47 -54.19 -1.70
CA SER A 50 -14.57 -54.22 -3.16
C SER A 50 -16.01 -54.05 -3.65
N THR A 51 -16.99 -54.63 -2.95
CA THR A 51 -18.41 -54.47 -3.30
C THR A 51 -18.89 -53.04 -3.09
N GLN A 52 -18.52 -52.39 -1.98
CA GLN A 52 -18.89 -51.00 -1.73
C GLN A 52 -18.32 -50.06 -2.79
N ALA A 53 -17.06 -50.25 -3.19
CA ALA A 53 -16.42 -49.43 -4.22
C ALA A 53 -16.95 -49.73 -5.63
N ASN A 54 -17.14 -51.01 -5.99
CA ASN A 54 -17.45 -51.40 -7.37
C ASN A 54 -18.94 -51.38 -7.72
N ARG A 55 -19.85 -51.31 -6.73
CA ARG A 55 -21.31 -51.30 -6.96
C ARG A 55 -21.97 -49.98 -6.58
N ASN A 56 -21.21 -48.88 -6.43
CA ASN A 56 -21.77 -47.57 -6.14
C ASN A 56 -20.97 -46.48 -6.87
N GLY A 57 -21.66 -45.63 -7.62
CA GLY A 57 -21.05 -44.46 -8.28
C GLY A 57 -20.77 -43.29 -7.34
N LEU A 58 -21.43 -43.25 -6.18
CA LEU A 58 -21.23 -42.23 -5.15
C LEU A 58 -21.09 -42.87 -3.76
N ILE A 59 -20.07 -42.47 -3.00
CA ILE A 59 -19.92 -42.77 -1.58
C ILE A 59 -20.17 -41.49 -0.78
N VAL A 60 -21.18 -41.50 0.09
CA VAL A 60 -21.51 -40.40 1.00
C VAL A 60 -21.06 -40.76 2.40
N LEU A 61 -20.06 -40.06 2.89
CA LEU A 61 -19.51 -40.26 4.23
C LEU A 61 -20.30 -39.42 5.23
N THR A 62 -20.77 -40.04 6.31
CA THR A 62 -21.61 -39.41 7.34
C THR A 62 -21.03 -39.66 8.74
N GLY A 63 -21.52 -38.95 9.76
CA GLY A 63 -20.99 -38.99 11.12
C GLY A 63 -20.38 -37.65 11.54
N THR A 64 -19.76 -37.60 12.71
CA THR A 64 -19.04 -36.42 13.21
C THR A 64 -17.58 -36.79 13.43
N LEU A 65 -16.66 -36.01 12.86
CA LEU A 65 -15.23 -36.24 12.96
C LEU A 65 -14.59 -35.18 13.86
N THR A 66 -13.61 -35.59 14.67
CA THR A 66 -12.83 -34.65 15.51
C THR A 66 -11.41 -34.43 15.00
N ALA A 67 -10.96 -35.26 14.04
CA ALA A 67 -9.71 -35.11 13.31
C ALA A 67 -9.86 -35.55 11.85
N ALA A 68 -8.90 -35.21 10.99
CA ALA A 68 -8.83 -35.72 9.62
C ALA A 68 -8.78 -37.26 9.61
N ARG A 69 -9.56 -37.90 8.73
CA ARG A 69 -9.64 -39.37 8.60
C ARG A 69 -9.28 -39.86 7.22
N VAL A 70 -8.78 -41.08 7.15
CA VAL A 70 -8.44 -41.76 5.89
C VAL A 70 -9.58 -42.65 5.44
N LEU A 71 -9.96 -42.52 4.17
CA LEU A 71 -10.79 -43.49 3.46
C LEU A 71 -9.91 -44.31 2.52
N THR A 72 -9.75 -45.60 2.79
CA THR A 72 -8.97 -46.52 1.95
C THR A 72 -9.88 -47.20 0.94
N LEU A 73 -9.61 -47.01 -0.34
CA LEU A 73 -10.30 -47.66 -1.44
C LEU A 73 -9.52 -48.91 -1.90
N PRO A 74 -10.18 -49.94 -2.46
CA PRO A 74 -9.49 -51.00 -3.17
C PRO A 74 -8.83 -50.45 -4.44
N ALA A 75 -7.56 -50.82 -4.66
CA ALA A 75 -6.81 -50.39 -5.84
C ALA A 75 -7.46 -50.94 -7.12
N ASN A 76 -7.88 -50.03 -8.00
CA ASN A 76 -8.49 -50.36 -9.29
C ASN A 76 -8.34 -49.17 -10.27
N HIS A 77 -8.91 -49.28 -11.45
CA HIS A 77 -8.96 -48.19 -12.44
C HIS A 77 -10.36 -47.52 -12.45
N LEU A 78 -11.12 -47.67 -11.37
CA LEU A 78 -12.50 -47.21 -11.31
C LEU A 78 -12.58 -45.69 -11.11
N ARG A 79 -13.67 -45.13 -11.63
CA ARG A 79 -14.11 -43.77 -11.36
C ARG A 79 -15.32 -43.80 -10.44
N LEU A 80 -15.31 -43.01 -9.37
CA LEU A 80 -16.46 -42.84 -8.48
C LEU A 80 -16.42 -41.45 -7.82
N ALA A 81 -17.55 -40.97 -7.32
CA ALA A 81 -17.62 -39.73 -6.54
C ALA A 81 -17.56 -40.03 -5.03
N ILE A 82 -16.91 -39.15 -4.28
CA ILE A 82 -16.84 -39.21 -2.81
C ILE A 82 -17.37 -37.89 -2.28
N ARG A 83 -18.37 -37.95 -1.40
CA ARG A 83 -18.92 -36.80 -0.69
C ARG A 83 -18.57 -36.88 0.78
N ASN A 84 -17.91 -35.85 1.30
CA ASN A 84 -17.71 -35.68 2.73
C ASN A 84 -18.92 -34.92 3.31
N ALA A 85 -19.92 -35.65 3.80
CA ALA A 85 -21.09 -35.11 4.49
C ALA A 85 -20.98 -35.27 6.02
N THR A 86 -19.75 -35.39 6.54
CA THR A 86 -19.52 -35.47 7.98
C THR A 86 -19.63 -34.09 8.64
N GLY A 87 -20.00 -34.05 9.92
CA GLY A 87 -19.89 -32.87 10.78
C GLY A 87 -18.50 -32.76 11.44
N GLY A 88 -18.23 -31.65 12.12
CA GLY A 88 -16.99 -31.44 12.89
C GLY A 88 -15.84 -30.78 12.13
N GLY A 89 -16.07 -30.39 10.86
CA GLY A 89 -15.16 -29.51 10.11
C GLY A 89 -13.85 -30.16 9.63
N GLN A 90 -13.77 -31.49 9.62
CA GLN A 90 -12.57 -32.24 9.26
C GLN A 90 -12.58 -32.76 7.82
N GLU A 91 -11.42 -32.72 7.18
CA GLU A 91 -11.22 -33.33 5.86
C GLU A 91 -11.18 -34.86 5.92
N VAL A 92 -11.53 -35.50 4.80
CA VAL A 92 -11.29 -36.92 4.56
C VAL A 92 -10.26 -37.09 3.45
N ARG A 93 -9.23 -37.91 3.71
CA ARG A 93 -8.14 -38.23 2.79
C ARG A 93 -8.40 -39.57 2.13
N ALA A 94 -8.84 -39.57 0.88
CA ALA A 94 -9.11 -40.78 0.11
C ALA A 94 -7.84 -41.28 -0.58
N LYS A 95 -7.54 -42.58 -0.46
CA LYS A 95 -6.33 -43.20 -1.03
C LYS A 95 -6.48 -44.69 -1.28
N TYR A 96 -5.53 -45.28 -2.01
CA TYR A 96 -5.33 -46.73 -2.02
C TYR A 96 -4.39 -47.19 -0.91
N ALA A 97 -4.54 -48.45 -0.49
CA ALA A 97 -3.65 -49.04 0.50
C ALA A 97 -2.21 -49.04 -0.02
N GLY A 98 -1.28 -48.47 0.75
CA GLY A 98 0.13 -48.37 0.38
C GLY A 98 0.49 -47.23 -0.58
N SER A 99 -0.49 -46.47 -1.10
CA SER A 99 -0.21 -45.29 -1.95
C SER A 99 0.22 -44.09 -1.10
N GLY A 100 1.18 -43.32 -1.63
CA GLY A 100 1.56 -42.01 -1.09
C GLY A 100 0.66 -40.87 -1.59
N ALA A 101 -0.13 -41.10 -2.64
CA ALA A 101 -1.06 -40.12 -3.18
C ALA A 101 -2.38 -40.13 -2.38
N GLU A 102 -2.86 -38.93 -2.04
CA GLU A 102 -4.11 -38.74 -1.33
C GLU A 102 -4.96 -37.70 -2.05
N VAL A 103 -6.26 -37.97 -2.17
CA VAL A 103 -7.25 -36.99 -2.61
C VAL A 103 -7.94 -36.43 -1.38
N ILE A 104 -7.78 -35.12 -1.17
CA ILE A 104 -8.42 -34.41 -0.06
C ILE A 104 -9.86 -34.09 -0.41
N VAL A 105 -10.79 -34.46 0.47
CA VAL A 105 -12.22 -34.14 0.39
C VAL A 105 -12.59 -33.32 1.61
N VAL A 106 -12.59 -31.99 1.47
CA VAL A 106 -12.93 -31.04 2.54
C VAL A 106 -14.41 -31.18 2.97
N PRO A 107 -14.78 -30.74 4.18
CA PRO A 107 -16.16 -30.81 4.65
C PRO A 107 -17.17 -30.21 3.66
N GLY A 108 -18.25 -30.95 3.38
CA GLY A 108 -19.31 -30.52 2.45
C GLY A 108 -18.99 -30.73 0.97
N ALA A 109 -17.74 -31.02 0.60
CA ALA A 109 -17.35 -31.20 -0.80
C ALA A 109 -17.74 -32.57 -1.36
N THR A 110 -17.92 -32.61 -2.69
CA THR A 110 -18.02 -33.85 -3.47
C THR A 110 -16.93 -33.83 -4.53
N VAL A 111 -16.08 -34.85 -4.55
CA VAL A 111 -14.95 -34.96 -5.48
C VAL A 111 -15.13 -36.22 -6.33
N LEU A 112 -15.02 -36.07 -7.64
CA LEU A 112 -14.91 -37.20 -8.56
C LEU A 112 -13.47 -37.71 -8.53
N VAL A 113 -13.26 -39.01 -8.32
CA VAL A 113 -11.93 -39.62 -8.27
C VAL A 113 -11.75 -40.68 -9.35
N GLN A 114 -10.51 -40.88 -9.80
CA GLN A 114 -10.10 -41.85 -10.81
C GLN A 114 -8.86 -42.61 -10.34
N GLY A 115 -8.94 -43.93 -10.34
CA GLY A 115 -7.80 -44.81 -10.13
C GLY A 115 -6.98 -45.07 -11.40
N ASN A 116 -5.69 -45.38 -11.23
CA ASN A 116 -4.83 -45.94 -12.29
C ASN A 116 -4.29 -47.34 -11.95
N GLY A 117 -4.84 -48.00 -10.92
CA GLY A 117 -4.38 -49.29 -10.40
C GLY A 117 -3.29 -49.21 -9.31
N SER A 118 -2.61 -48.07 -9.17
CA SER A 118 -1.59 -47.83 -8.13
C SER A 118 -1.94 -46.65 -7.22
N ASP A 119 -2.43 -45.56 -7.81
CA ASP A 119 -2.75 -44.29 -7.15
C ASP A 119 -4.16 -43.82 -7.50
N LEU A 120 -4.69 -42.94 -6.64
CA LEU A 120 -6.01 -42.32 -6.76
C LEU A 120 -5.84 -40.82 -7.05
N PHE A 121 -6.55 -40.30 -8.05
CA PHE A 121 -6.51 -38.90 -8.46
C PHE A 121 -7.88 -38.25 -8.38
N GLY A 122 -7.93 -36.96 -8.03
CA GLY A 122 -9.13 -36.14 -8.22
C GLY A 122 -9.31 -35.77 -9.70
N VAL A 123 -10.55 -35.77 -10.18
CA VAL A 123 -10.93 -35.39 -11.55
C VAL A 123 -11.59 -34.02 -11.50
N GLY A 124 -10.97 -33.02 -12.11
CA GLY A 124 -11.53 -31.65 -12.21
C GLY A 124 -11.21 -30.71 -11.04
N GLY A 125 -10.21 -31.02 -10.21
CA GLY A 125 -9.71 -30.10 -9.19
C GLY A 125 -8.81 -29.03 -9.79
N GLY A 126 -9.40 -27.97 -10.36
CA GLY A 126 -8.73 -26.69 -10.46
C GLY A 126 -8.64 -26.08 -9.06
N ALA A 127 -7.46 -25.57 -8.72
CA ALA A 127 -7.09 -24.86 -7.50
C ALA A 127 -8.22 -24.61 -6.46
N GLY A 128 -8.21 -25.35 -5.35
CA GLY A 128 -9.08 -25.12 -4.20
C GLY A 128 -8.63 -23.95 -3.34
N ALA A 129 -7.38 -23.52 -3.46
CA ALA A 129 -6.83 -22.31 -2.87
C ALA A 129 -5.88 -21.59 -3.84
N LEU A 130 -5.56 -20.32 -3.57
CA LEU A 130 -4.60 -19.55 -4.38
C LEU A 130 -3.22 -20.23 -4.50
N ASN A 131 -2.87 -21.13 -3.59
CA ASN A 131 -1.60 -21.87 -3.60
C ASN A 131 -1.51 -22.98 -4.65
N ASP A 132 -2.65 -23.39 -5.19
CA ASP A 132 -2.73 -24.48 -6.17
C ASP A 132 -2.53 -23.95 -7.60
N LEU A 133 -2.52 -22.63 -7.77
CA LEU A 133 -2.13 -21.98 -9.02
C LEU A 133 -0.60 -22.04 -9.14
N THR A 134 -0.10 -22.76 -10.15
CA THR A 134 1.33 -23.00 -10.34
C THR A 134 2.15 -21.74 -10.61
N ASP A 135 1.49 -20.68 -11.04
CA ASP A 135 2.05 -19.35 -11.27
C ASP A 135 1.89 -18.41 -10.07
N VAL A 136 1.40 -18.90 -8.92
CA VAL A 136 1.21 -18.12 -7.68
C VAL A 136 2.01 -18.71 -6.53
N ALA A 137 2.91 -17.93 -5.94
CA ALA A 137 3.62 -18.30 -4.72
C ALA A 137 3.01 -17.61 -3.49
N VAL A 138 2.30 -18.38 -2.67
CA VAL A 138 1.59 -17.95 -1.44
C VAL A 138 2.45 -17.98 -0.17
N GLY A 139 3.67 -17.44 -0.22
CA GLY A 139 4.47 -17.29 1.00
C GLY A 139 3.79 -16.30 1.95
N ALA A 140 3.31 -16.78 3.11
CA ALA A 140 2.92 -16.00 4.29
C ALA A 140 2.23 -14.64 4.04
N ALA A 141 1.23 -14.60 3.14
CA ALA A 141 0.48 -13.39 2.88
C ALA A 141 -0.21 -12.90 4.16
N VAL A 142 -0.02 -11.63 4.53
CA VAL A 142 -0.65 -10.98 5.68
C VAL A 142 -1.86 -10.15 5.24
N ALA A 143 -2.68 -9.71 6.20
CA ALA A 143 -3.76 -8.78 5.91
C ALA A 143 -3.22 -7.55 5.18
N SER A 144 -3.93 -7.14 4.13
CA SER A 144 -3.57 -6.06 3.20
C SER A 144 -2.56 -6.40 2.11
N ASP A 145 -1.92 -7.56 2.07
CA ASP A 145 -1.05 -7.89 0.92
C ASP A 145 -1.81 -7.92 -0.41
N VAL A 146 -1.14 -7.47 -1.47
CA VAL A 146 -1.60 -7.57 -2.86
C VAL A 146 -0.77 -8.63 -3.60
N LEU A 147 -1.32 -9.20 -4.67
CA LEU A 147 -0.54 -10.05 -5.58
C LEU A 147 0.18 -9.16 -6.61
N GLN A 148 1.50 -9.29 -6.68
CA GLN A 148 2.34 -8.61 -7.66
C GLN A 148 3.08 -9.64 -8.52
N PHE A 149 3.12 -9.40 -9.83
CA PHE A 149 3.88 -10.23 -10.77
C PHE A 149 5.34 -9.79 -10.78
N ASP A 150 6.28 -10.71 -10.49
CA ASP A 150 7.71 -10.45 -10.41
C ASP A 150 8.48 -10.71 -11.72
N GLY A 151 7.76 -11.06 -12.79
CA GLY A 151 8.33 -11.47 -14.07
C GLY A 151 8.40 -12.99 -14.26
N ALA A 152 8.14 -13.79 -13.22
CA ALA A 152 8.06 -15.24 -13.29
C ALA A 152 6.81 -15.80 -12.60
N LEU A 153 6.48 -15.30 -11.40
CA LEU A 153 5.35 -15.75 -10.59
C LEU A 153 4.58 -14.54 -10.02
N TRP A 154 3.31 -14.74 -9.69
CA TRP A 154 2.52 -13.85 -8.84
C TRP A 154 2.84 -14.15 -7.37
N ARG A 155 3.21 -13.14 -6.60
CA ARG A 155 3.62 -13.31 -5.20
C ARG A 155 2.97 -12.25 -4.32
N ALA A 156 2.80 -12.55 -3.03
CA ALA A 156 2.34 -11.56 -2.06
C ALA A 156 3.36 -10.41 -1.96
N ALA A 157 2.86 -9.18 -2.03
CA ALA A 157 3.61 -7.95 -1.88
C ALA A 157 2.83 -7.02 -0.95
N GLY A 158 3.51 -6.40 0.01
CA GLY A 158 2.89 -5.42 0.89
C GLY A 158 2.40 -4.19 0.13
N VAL A 159 1.35 -3.53 0.61
CA VAL A 159 0.88 -2.23 0.09
C VAL A 159 1.86 -1.14 0.53
N GLY A 160 3.08 -1.18 0.02
CA GLY A 160 4.03 -0.08 0.12
C GLY A 160 3.46 1.11 -0.64
N ILE A 161 2.69 1.94 0.05
CA ILE A 161 2.26 3.31 -0.27
C ILE A 161 2.29 3.62 -1.79
N PHE A 162 1.25 3.18 -2.51
CA PHE A 162 0.89 3.78 -3.81
C PHE A 162 0.23 5.16 -3.63
N GLN A 163 0.69 5.97 -2.67
CA GLN A 163 0.34 7.38 -2.60
C GLN A 163 1.56 8.19 -3.04
N ARG A 164 1.64 8.49 -4.34
CA ARG A 164 1.88 9.89 -4.68
C ARG A 164 0.73 10.67 -4.05
N ALA A 165 0.86 11.05 -2.78
CA ALA A 165 0.03 12.09 -2.22
C ALA A 165 0.27 13.29 -3.13
N LEU A 166 -0.70 13.61 -3.99
CA LEU A 166 -0.74 14.95 -4.57
C LEU A 166 -0.77 15.88 -3.37
N LEU A 167 0.35 16.51 -3.05
CA LEU A 167 0.37 17.55 -2.03
C LEU A 167 -0.68 18.59 -2.45
N PRO A 168 -1.57 19.02 -1.53
CA PRO A 168 -2.57 20.03 -1.86
C PRO A 168 -1.86 21.30 -2.35
N PHE A 169 -2.51 22.03 -3.27
CA PHE A 169 -2.00 23.30 -3.78
C PHE A 169 -1.71 24.28 -2.63
N ARG A 170 -0.53 24.91 -2.67
CA ARG A 170 -0.02 25.87 -1.69
C ARG A 170 0.23 27.23 -2.34
N GLY A 171 -0.38 28.29 -1.81
CA GLY A 171 -0.27 29.63 -2.38
C GLY A 171 -1.38 30.59 -1.94
N ALA A 172 -1.30 31.83 -2.44
CA ALA A 172 -2.28 32.88 -2.19
C ALA A 172 -2.64 33.61 -3.48
N LEU A 173 -3.88 34.11 -3.55
CA LEU A 173 -4.36 35.05 -4.55
C LEU A 173 -5.06 36.20 -3.83
N VAL A 174 -4.51 37.39 -3.96
CA VAL A 174 -5.03 38.61 -3.35
C VAL A 174 -5.53 39.59 -4.40
N ARG A 175 -6.53 40.40 -4.06
CA ARG A 175 -7.15 41.34 -4.99
C ARG A 175 -7.50 42.67 -4.36
N ARG A 176 -7.70 43.67 -5.24
CA ARG A 176 -8.37 44.93 -4.93
C ARG A 176 -9.89 44.76 -4.98
N THR A 177 -10.63 45.34 -4.05
CA THR A 177 -12.10 45.46 -4.10
C THR A 177 -12.55 46.85 -4.57
N THR A 178 -11.68 47.86 -4.48
CA THR A 178 -11.93 49.22 -4.98
C THR A 178 -10.80 49.73 -5.87
N ASN A 179 -11.08 50.76 -6.67
CA ASN A 179 -10.05 51.41 -7.50
C ASN A 179 -8.92 51.97 -6.63
N PHE A 180 -7.71 52.04 -7.19
CA PHE A 180 -6.53 52.54 -6.51
C PHE A 180 -5.85 53.63 -7.34
N SER A 181 -5.85 54.85 -6.83
CA SER A 181 -5.20 55.99 -7.48
C SER A 181 -3.69 55.97 -7.20
N VAL A 182 -2.90 56.12 -8.25
CA VAL A 182 -1.44 56.21 -8.20
C VAL A 182 -1.06 57.62 -8.66
N SER A 183 -0.61 58.48 -7.73
CA SER A 183 -0.38 59.91 -8.00
C SER A 183 1.08 60.35 -7.88
N THR A 184 1.97 59.53 -7.33
CA THR A 184 3.39 59.86 -7.18
C THR A 184 4.17 59.48 -8.42
N THR A 185 4.79 60.48 -9.05
CA THR A 185 5.72 60.29 -10.16
C THR A 185 7.13 60.07 -9.64
N GLY A 186 7.91 59.21 -10.30
CA GLY A 186 9.32 58.99 -9.94
C GLY A 186 9.57 58.00 -8.81
N ALA A 187 8.55 57.27 -8.33
CA ALA A 187 8.70 56.21 -7.33
C ALA A 187 7.85 54.98 -7.68
N TYR A 188 8.32 53.80 -7.23
CA TYR A 188 7.51 52.58 -7.28
C TYR A 188 6.48 52.61 -6.15
N VAL A 189 5.22 52.37 -6.51
CA VAL A 189 4.10 52.31 -5.58
C VAL A 189 3.61 50.87 -5.52
N ALA A 190 3.70 50.24 -4.36
CA ALA A 190 3.16 48.90 -4.15
C ALA A 190 1.62 48.95 -4.09
N VAL A 191 0.95 47.98 -4.72
CA VAL A 191 -0.51 47.90 -4.75
C VAL A 191 -1.01 47.35 -3.40
N PRO A 192 -1.85 48.09 -2.64
CA PRO A 192 -2.37 47.61 -1.37
C PRO A 192 -3.59 46.71 -1.59
N TRP A 193 -3.47 45.43 -1.26
CA TRP A 193 -4.52 44.43 -1.40
C TRP A 193 -5.56 44.54 -0.28
N GLN A 194 -6.77 44.05 -0.54
CA GLN A 194 -7.92 44.21 0.38
C GLN A 194 -8.60 42.90 0.73
N SER A 195 -8.39 41.84 -0.07
CA SER A 195 -9.03 40.55 0.13
C SER A 195 -8.17 39.45 -0.49
N ALA A 196 -7.96 38.37 0.25
CA ALA A 196 -7.54 37.09 -0.30
C ALA A 196 -8.76 36.37 -0.88
N VAL A 197 -8.64 35.86 -2.10
CA VAL A 197 -9.59 34.91 -2.71
C VAL A 197 -9.33 33.51 -2.17
N TYR A 198 -8.05 33.17 -2.03
CA TYR A 198 -7.55 32.04 -1.27
C TYR A 198 -6.18 32.41 -0.69
N ASP A 199 -5.84 31.79 0.42
CA ASP A 199 -4.52 31.85 1.06
C ASP A 199 -4.37 30.59 1.92
N SER A 200 -3.58 29.63 1.44
CA SER A 200 -3.45 28.33 2.11
C SER A 200 -2.33 28.27 3.14
N ASP A 201 -1.41 29.24 3.18
CA ASP A 201 -0.26 29.26 4.11
C ASP A 201 -0.07 30.60 4.84
N ALA A 202 -1.14 31.39 4.95
CA ALA A 202 -1.08 32.73 5.57
C ALA A 202 0.01 33.61 4.94
N LEU A 203 0.14 33.56 3.62
CA LEU A 203 1.12 34.34 2.88
C LEU A 203 0.77 35.84 2.87
N TRP A 204 -0.51 36.19 3.03
CA TRP A 204 -0.98 37.56 3.06
C TRP A 204 -1.49 37.99 4.44
N ASP A 205 -1.03 39.15 4.90
CA ASP A 205 -1.51 39.79 6.12
C ASP A 205 -2.13 41.16 5.80
N SER A 206 -3.37 41.37 6.24
CA SER A 206 -4.04 42.67 6.14
C SER A 206 -3.31 43.82 6.86
N GLY A 207 -2.47 43.51 7.85
CA GLY A 207 -1.58 44.46 8.53
C GLY A 207 -0.37 44.89 7.67
N GLN A 208 -0.02 44.11 6.65
CA GLN A 208 1.00 44.42 5.64
C GLN A 208 0.41 44.27 4.23
N PRO A 209 -0.56 45.11 3.87
CA PRO A 209 -1.51 44.82 2.79
C PRO A 209 -0.88 44.75 1.40
N THR A 210 0.36 45.18 1.20
CA THR A 210 1.04 45.16 -0.10
C THR A 210 1.80 43.86 -0.38
N ARG A 211 2.06 43.04 0.65
CA ARG A 211 3.05 41.95 0.61
C ARG A 211 2.43 40.56 0.56
N LEU A 212 3.04 39.68 -0.22
CA LEU A 212 2.96 38.22 -0.01
C LEU A 212 4.28 37.76 0.59
N THR A 213 4.24 37.20 1.80
CA THR A 213 5.41 36.78 2.58
C THR A 213 5.58 35.27 2.50
N VAL A 214 6.81 34.84 2.26
CA VAL A 214 7.19 33.43 2.14
C VAL A 214 7.20 32.78 3.53
N PRO A 215 6.41 31.72 3.76
CA PRO A 215 6.38 31.02 5.05
C PRO A 215 7.64 30.16 5.23
N ALA A 216 7.84 29.68 6.46
CA ALA A 216 8.94 28.76 6.77
C ALA A 216 8.87 27.48 5.91
N GLY A 217 10.04 26.97 5.53
CA GLY A 217 10.16 25.73 4.76
C GLY A 217 9.82 25.86 3.27
N VAL A 218 9.58 27.05 2.70
CA VAL A 218 9.44 27.24 1.25
C VAL A 218 10.78 27.65 0.64
N THR A 219 11.22 26.94 -0.41
CA THR A 219 12.53 27.17 -1.05
C THR A 219 12.39 27.78 -2.45
N LYS A 220 11.26 27.56 -3.12
CA LYS A 220 10.97 28.18 -4.43
C LYS A 220 9.52 28.58 -4.58
N VAL A 221 9.30 29.71 -5.24
CA VAL A 221 7.97 30.24 -5.56
C VAL A 221 7.88 30.69 -7.01
N ARG A 222 6.66 30.80 -7.51
CA ARG A 222 6.33 31.50 -8.76
C ARG A 222 5.25 32.52 -8.48
N LEU A 223 5.38 33.71 -9.07
CA LEU A 223 4.43 34.79 -8.88
C LEU A 223 3.77 35.17 -10.20
N THR A 224 2.50 35.55 -10.13
CA THR A 224 1.74 36.11 -11.25
C THR A 224 0.95 37.32 -10.78
N GLY A 225 1.01 38.42 -11.53
CA GLY A 225 0.28 39.64 -11.22
C GLY A 225 -0.53 40.12 -12.41
N ASN A 226 -1.70 40.66 -12.13
CA ASN A 226 -2.54 41.32 -13.13
C ASN A 226 -2.96 42.70 -12.64
N ILE A 227 -2.86 43.69 -13.52
CA ILE A 227 -3.50 45.00 -13.30
C ILE A 227 -4.35 45.39 -14.51
N GLU A 228 -5.36 46.23 -14.27
CA GLU A 228 -6.05 46.96 -15.32
C GLU A 228 -6.12 48.45 -14.96
N TRP A 229 -5.85 49.34 -15.92
CA TRP A 229 -6.05 50.77 -15.74
C TRP A 229 -7.50 51.17 -15.99
N GLN A 230 -8.10 51.88 -15.03
CA GLN A 230 -9.29 52.70 -15.23
C GLN A 230 -8.94 54.04 -15.87
N THR A 231 -7.83 54.65 -15.45
CA THR A 231 -7.24 55.83 -16.09
C THR A 231 -5.75 55.56 -16.30
N SER A 232 -5.32 55.41 -17.55
CA SER A 232 -3.95 55.01 -17.86
C SER A 232 -2.99 56.20 -17.88
N PRO A 233 -1.81 56.10 -17.23
CA PRO A 233 -0.76 57.10 -17.32
C PRO A 233 0.01 56.98 -18.64
N THR A 234 0.69 58.05 -19.05
CA THR A 234 1.39 58.08 -20.34
C THR A 234 2.64 57.21 -20.42
N SER A 235 3.35 57.03 -19.32
CA SER A 235 4.41 56.03 -19.21
C SER A 235 4.26 55.30 -17.89
N GLN A 236 4.41 53.98 -17.95
CA GLN A 236 4.16 53.08 -16.85
C GLN A 236 5.12 51.90 -16.86
N LEU A 237 5.40 51.40 -15.67
CA LEU A 237 6.07 50.12 -15.44
C LEU A 237 5.32 49.39 -14.34
N VAL A 238 5.01 48.11 -14.58
CA VAL A 238 4.51 47.18 -13.57
C VAL A 238 5.61 46.17 -13.32
N GLU A 239 5.97 45.93 -12.08
CA GLU A 239 7.08 45.06 -11.71
C GLU A 239 6.80 44.28 -10.44
N ILE A 240 7.12 42.98 -10.46
CA ILE A 240 7.20 42.14 -9.26
C ILE A 240 8.55 42.40 -8.59
N ARG A 241 8.49 42.87 -7.34
CA ARG A 241 9.67 43.21 -6.53
C ARG A 241 9.78 42.29 -5.33
N MET A 242 11.01 41.98 -4.92
CA MET A 242 11.33 41.15 -3.76
C MET A 242 12.07 42.00 -2.75
N ASN A 243 11.63 41.98 -1.49
CA ASN A 243 12.26 42.73 -0.40
C ASN A 243 12.51 44.22 -0.72
N GLY A 244 11.63 44.83 -1.52
CA GLY A 244 11.68 46.22 -1.98
C GLY A 244 12.56 46.47 -3.21
N GLY A 245 13.38 45.49 -3.60
CA GLY A 245 14.26 45.53 -4.76
C GLY A 245 13.67 44.87 -6.00
N GLY A 246 14.25 45.17 -7.17
CA GLY A 246 14.05 44.33 -8.35
C GLY A 246 14.73 42.96 -8.14
N VAL A 247 14.20 41.91 -8.76
CA VAL A 247 14.73 40.54 -8.66
C VAL A 247 14.96 39.97 -10.04
N ILE A 248 16.07 39.24 -10.23
CA ILE A 248 16.33 38.53 -11.49
C ILE A 248 15.25 37.48 -11.69
N GLY A 249 14.62 37.48 -12.87
CA GLY A 249 13.47 36.63 -13.14
C GLY A 249 12.15 37.16 -12.58
N GLY A 250 12.14 38.34 -11.96
CA GLY A 250 10.91 39.05 -11.61
C GLY A 250 10.14 39.47 -12.85
N GLY A 251 8.83 39.26 -12.87
CA GLY A 251 7.98 39.70 -13.96
C GLY A 251 7.97 41.23 -14.04
N SER A 252 8.10 41.79 -15.25
CA SER A 252 7.96 43.23 -15.48
C SER A 252 7.35 43.53 -16.84
N PHE A 253 6.66 44.66 -16.95
CA PHE A 253 6.13 45.18 -18.19
C PHE A 253 6.21 46.71 -18.23
N ILE A 254 6.79 47.28 -19.28
CA ILE A 254 7.00 48.71 -19.44
C ILE A 254 6.31 49.25 -20.70
N VAL A 255 5.67 50.42 -20.60
CA VAL A 255 5.22 51.21 -21.75
C VAL A 255 5.71 52.64 -21.61
N ARG A 256 6.19 53.21 -22.71
CA ARG A 256 6.60 54.62 -22.81
C ARG A 256 5.81 55.27 -23.94
N GLY A 257 4.97 56.25 -23.63
CA GLY A 257 4.13 56.94 -24.61
C GLY A 257 2.78 56.27 -24.90
N ASP A 258 2.24 55.51 -23.94
CA ASP A 258 0.88 55.00 -24.01
C ASP A 258 -0.11 56.18 -23.89
N SER A 259 -1.19 56.23 -24.66
CA SER A 259 -2.20 57.28 -24.44
C SER A 259 -3.60 56.85 -24.88
N GLY A 260 -4.62 57.31 -24.14
CA GLY A 260 -6.00 57.36 -24.60
C GLY A 260 -6.92 56.18 -24.27
N TYR A 261 -6.45 55.09 -23.65
CA TYR A 261 -7.29 53.90 -23.34
C TYR A 261 -7.43 53.62 -21.83
N SER A 262 -8.66 53.39 -21.37
CA SER A 262 -9.09 53.23 -19.97
C SER A 262 -9.42 51.78 -19.56
N ASN A 263 -8.77 50.81 -20.21
CA ASN A 263 -8.99 49.38 -20.01
C ASN A 263 -7.73 48.55 -20.28
N GLN A 264 -6.56 49.16 -20.10
CA GLN A 264 -5.30 48.54 -20.43
C GLN A 264 -4.92 47.51 -19.37
N MET A 265 -4.91 46.23 -19.76
CA MET A 265 -4.54 45.12 -18.88
C MET A 265 -3.08 44.74 -19.05
N ARG A 266 -2.43 44.40 -17.94
CA ARG A 266 -1.07 43.84 -17.90
C ARG A 266 -1.10 42.59 -17.05
N ASN A 267 -0.70 41.47 -17.63
CA ASN A 267 -0.47 40.22 -16.91
C ASN A 267 1.02 39.90 -17.00
N ILE A 268 1.65 39.73 -15.85
CA ILE A 268 3.08 39.44 -15.74
C ILE A 268 3.29 38.23 -14.82
N ALA A 269 4.31 37.44 -15.12
CA ALA A 269 4.71 36.31 -14.30
C ALA A 269 6.22 36.35 -14.05
N SER A 270 6.65 35.79 -12.92
CA SER A 270 8.06 35.55 -12.64
C SER A 270 8.53 34.22 -13.22
N ALA A 271 9.84 34.04 -13.30
CA ALA A 271 10.43 32.71 -13.30
C ALA A 271 10.14 31.98 -11.96
N VAL A 272 10.61 30.75 -11.82
CA VAL A 272 10.69 30.14 -10.49
C VAL A 272 11.83 30.82 -9.72
N LEU A 273 11.50 31.45 -8.59
CA LEU A 273 12.44 32.25 -7.80
C LEU A 273 12.86 31.45 -6.55
N PRO A 274 14.16 31.37 -6.23
CA PRO A 274 14.62 30.86 -4.95
C PRO A 274 14.29 31.84 -3.84
N VAL A 275 13.87 31.33 -2.69
CA VAL A 275 13.44 32.13 -1.54
C VAL A 275 13.84 31.47 -0.23
N VAL A 276 13.83 32.26 0.83
CA VAL A 276 13.89 31.80 2.22
C VAL A 276 12.70 32.33 3.01
N ALA A 277 12.46 31.75 4.19
CA ALA A 277 11.41 32.20 5.10
C ALA A 277 11.52 33.71 5.41
N GLY A 278 10.40 34.41 5.30
CA GLY A 278 10.32 35.85 5.57
C GLY A 278 10.67 36.76 4.39
N ASP A 279 11.17 36.23 3.28
CA ASP A 279 11.21 36.98 2.02
C ASP A 279 9.79 37.42 1.64
N TRP A 280 9.64 38.61 1.07
CA TRP A 280 8.34 39.10 0.67
C TRP A 280 8.36 39.71 -0.73
N PHE A 281 7.20 39.63 -1.38
CA PHE A 281 6.99 40.13 -2.73
C PHE A 281 5.88 41.16 -2.80
N GLU A 282 6.06 42.14 -3.68
CA GLU A 282 5.07 43.17 -3.99
C GLU A 282 4.86 43.27 -5.50
N LEU A 283 3.62 43.51 -5.92
CA LEU A 283 3.35 44.05 -7.25
C LEU A 283 3.41 45.57 -7.16
N THR A 284 4.33 46.16 -7.91
CA THR A 284 4.56 47.60 -7.88
C THR A 284 4.26 48.24 -9.22
N VAL A 285 3.84 49.49 -9.17
CA VAL A 285 3.58 50.32 -10.34
C VAL A 285 4.39 51.60 -10.25
N PHE A 286 5.05 51.97 -11.33
CA PHE A 286 5.73 53.24 -11.51
C PHE A 286 5.04 54.00 -12.64
N VAL A 287 4.75 55.28 -12.44
CA VAL A 287 4.02 56.11 -13.42
C VAL A 287 4.71 57.46 -13.65
N SER A 288 4.61 57.99 -14.87
CA SER A 288 5.09 59.34 -15.21
C SER A 288 4.04 60.44 -15.02
N ALA A 289 2.78 60.06 -14.82
CA ALA A 289 1.64 60.93 -14.54
C ALA A 289 0.62 60.14 -13.71
N SER A 290 -0.32 60.82 -13.05
CA SER A 290 -1.33 60.14 -12.24
C SER A 290 -2.14 59.15 -13.07
N GLY A 291 -2.41 57.99 -12.47
CA GLY A 291 -3.28 56.95 -13.04
C GLY A 291 -4.18 56.33 -11.98
N GLU A 292 -5.11 55.49 -12.40
CA GLU A 292 -5.99 54.75 -11.50
C GLU A 292 -6.12 53.29 -11.94
N LEU A 293 -5.77 52.37 -11.05
CA LEU A 293 -6.01 50.94 -11.23
C LEU A 293 -7.48 50.62 -10.95
N ARG A 294 -8.10 49.80 -11.80
CA ARG A 294 -9.46 49.29 -11.59
C ARG A 294 -9.45 48.19 -10.51
N GLY A 295 -10.40 48.23 -9.58
CA GLY A 295 -10.59 47.19 -8.57
C GLY A 295 -11.28 45.92 -9.10
N MET A 296 -11.77 45.09 -8.17
CA MET A 296 -12.52 43.84 -8.40
C MET A 296 -11.68 42.71 -9.03
N GLU A 297 -12.23 41.99 -10.02
CA GLU A 297 -11.62 40.76 -10.60
C GLU A 297 -10.44 41.05 -11.53
N ARG A 298 -10.09 42.32 -11.74
CA ARG A 298 -9.13 42.75 -12.77
C ARG A 298 -7.77 43.16 -12.21
N THR A 299 -7.64 43.37 -10.91
CA THR A 299 -6.35 43.72 -10.28
C THR A 299 -6.07 42.80 -9.10
N TRP A 300 -5.10 41.90 -9.29
CA TRP A 300 -4.78 40.82 -8.36
C TRP A 300 -3.30 40.42 -8.44
N PHE A 301 -2.84 39.72 -7.40
CA PHE A 301 -1.49 39.18 -7.31
C PHE A 301 -1.51 37.80 -6.65
N ALA A 302 -0.74 36.88 -7.19
CA ALA A 302 -0.71 35.50 -6.76
C ALA A 302 0.72 35.01 -6.55
N LEU A 303 0.88 34.15 -5.56
CA LEU A 303 2.09 33.40 -5.28
C LEU A 303 1.73 31.92 -5.18
N GLU A 304 2.43 31.10 -5.96
CA GLU A 304 2.38 29.65 -5.93
C GLU A 304 3.68 29.12 -5.31
N VAL A 305 3.54 28.25 -4.32
CA VAL A 305 4.67 27.50 -3.75
C VAL A 305 5.05 26.40 -4.73
N VAL A 306 6.28 26.46 -5.23
CA VAL A 306 6.81 25.50 -6.21
C VAL A 306 7.58 24.38 -5.52
N GLU A 307 8.28 24.72 -4.43
CA GLU A 307 9.13 23.79 -3.70
C GLU A 307 9.18 24.17 -2.23
N THR A 308 9.11 23.15 -1.37
CA THR A 308 9.32 23.28 0.09
C THR A 308 10.46 22.38 0.51
N GLU A 309 11.12 22.70 1.63
CA GLU A 309 12.14 21.85 2.26
C GLU A 309 11.62 20.42 2.48
N ASP A 310 10.37 20.26 2.93
CA ASP A 310 9.76 18.94 3.10
C ASP A 310 9.29 18.29 1.77
N ALA A 311 9.17 19.05 0.67
CA ALA A 311 8.85 18.51 -0.65
C ALA A 311 10.11 18.21 -1.48
N ALA A 312 11.26 18.71 -1.04
CA ALA A 312 12.57 18.26 -1.51
C ALA A 312 12.87 16.84 -0.99
N ASP A 313 12.27 16.42 0.13
CA ASP A 313 12.54 15.11 0.70
C ASP A 313 11.30 14.18 0.81
N PRO A 314 10.91 13.47 -0.27
CA PRO A 314 9.82 12.48 -0.23
C PRO A 314 10.04 11.43 0.88
N PRO A 315 8.98 10.85 1.46
CA PRO A 315 9.11 9.91 2.58
C PRO A 315 9.99 8.71 2.22
N ALA A 316 10.85 8.32 3.17
CA ALA A 316 11.83 7.25 3.08
C ALA A 316 11.78 6.36 4.33
N ASP A 317 10.59 5.90 4.69
CA ASP A 317 10.36 5.20 5.95
C ASP A 317 10.98 3.79 5.95
N PHE A 318 11.47 3.39 7.13
CA PHE A 318 11.99 2.04 7.37
C PHE A 318 11.11 1.37 8.44
N ALA A 319 10.32 0.39 8.03
CA ALA A 319 9.39 -0.30 8.92
C ALA A 319 9.80 -1.76 9.16
N PHE A 320 9.52 -2.25 10.36
CA PHE A 320 9.64 -3.67 10.70
C PHE A 320 8.60 -4.05 11.77
N ALA A 321 8.34 -5.35 11.88
CA ALA A 321 7.53 -5.91 12.94
C ALA A 321 8.17 -7.20 13.46
N LYS A 322 7.96 -7.49 14.74
CA LYS A 322 8.44 -8.69 15.43
C LYS A 322 7.30 -9.31 16.23
N ALA A 323 6.81 -10.45 15.77
CA ALA A 323 5.88 -11.28 16.53
C ALA A 323 6.60 -11.99 17.69
N GLY A 324 5.99 -12.00 18.87
CA GLY A 324 6.58 -12.54 20.10
C GLY A 324 7.81 -11.76 20.60
N ALA A 325 8.39 -12.21 21.71
CA ALA A 325 9.50 -11.52 22.35
C ALA A 325 10.79 -11.56 21.51
N PRO A 326 11.58 -10.46 21.46
CA PRO A 326 12.91 -10.45 20.85
C PRO A 326 13.89 -11.40 21.56
N ALA A 327 14.78 -12.04 20.81
CA ALA A 327 15.93 -12.75 21.35
C ALA A 327 17.08 -11.78 21.68
N ALA A 328 18.02 -12.24 22.51
CA ALA A 328 19.17 -11.44 22.90
C ALA A 328 20.04 -11.07 21.68
N SER A 329 20.33 -9.77 21.52
CA SER A 329 21.07 -9.25 20.36
C SER A 329 20.45 -9.60 18.99
N GLU A 330 19.15 -9.88 18.94
CA GLU A 330 18.44 -10.15 17.68
C GLU A 330 18.46 -8.91 16.79
N VAL A 331 18.78 -9.11 15.51
CA VAL A 331 18.66 -8.06 14.49
C VAL A 331 17.22 -8.04 13.99
N LEU A 332 16.48 -7.00 14.37
CA LEU A 332 15.05 -6.82 14.11
C LEU A 332 14.76 -6.14 12.77
N LEU A 333 15.65 -5.24 12.36
CA LEU A 333 15.69 -4.65 11.02
C LEU A 333 17.11 -4.80 10.50
N ARG A 334 17.24 -5.20 9.24
CA ARG A 334 18.49 -5.11 8.48
C ARG A 334 18.16 -4.71 7.05
N THR A 335 18.62 -3.55 6.63
CA THR A 335 18.39 -3.07 5.27
C THR A 335 19.61 -2.32 4.74
N VAL A 336 19.92 -2.54 3.47
CA VAL A 336 20.91 -1.73 2.76
C VAL A 336 20.18 -0.53 2.18
N VAL A 337 20.65 0.66 2.53
CA VAL A 337 20.08 1.94 2.09
C VAL A 337 20.32 2.08 0.60
N ALA A 338 19.26 2.10 -0.20
CA ALA A 338 19.35 2.16 -1.67
C ALA A 338 19.34 3.60 -2.21
N ARG A 339 18.83 4.54 -1.43
CA ARG A 339 18.71 5.96 -1.78
C ARG A 339 19.16 6.78 -0.58
N ARG A 340 19.78 7.92 -0.85
CA ARG A 340 20.22 8.83 0.19
C ARG A 340 19.01 9.26 1.02
N SER A 341 19.03 8.98 2.32
CA SER A 341 17.90 9.23 3.22
C SER A 341 18.38 9.95 4.47
N ARG A 342 17.51 10.75 5.09
CA ARG A 342 17.75 11.49 6.32
C ARG A 342 16.82 10.96 7.40
N LEU A 343 17.38 10.66 8.57
CA LEU A 343 16.66 10.46 9.82
C LEU A 343 16.86 11.71 10.69
N LYS A 344 15.76 12.39 11.06
CA LYS A 344 15.82 13.64 11.84
C LYS A 344 16.37 13.39 13.26
N VAL A 345 16.80 14.45 13.94
CA VAL A 345 17.08 14.43 15.39
C VAL A 345 15.88 13.82 16.14
N ASP A 346 16.16 13.07 17.21
CA ASP A 346 15.17 12.26 17.95
C ASP A 346 14.40 11.24 17.11
N LEU A 347 14.84 10.98 15.87
CA LEU A 347 14.10 10.22 14.86
C LEU A 347 12.67 10.74 14.72
N ALA A 348 12.51 12.07 14.79
CA ALA A 348 11.21 12.73 14.88
C ALA A 348 10.24 12.29 13.78
N GLY A 349 9.00 11.99 14.17
CA GLY A 349 7.95 11.49 13.29
C GLY A 349 7.82 9.96 13.28
N SER A 350 8.82 9.22 13.78
CA SER A 350 8.76 7.77 13.92
C SER A 350 7.62 7.34 14.84
N GLN A 351 7.04 6.17 14.56
CA GLN A 351 5.93 5.61 15.33
C GLN A 351 6.25 4.17 15.72
N GLY A 352 5.86 3.77 16.92
CA GLY A 352 6.15 2.43 17.42
C GLY A 352 5.20 1.98 18.50
N ALA A 353 4.79 0.71 18.43
CA ALA A 353 3.93 0.08 19.42
C ALA A 353 4.34 -1.38 19.69
N ALA A 354 3.96 -1.89 20.85
CA ALA A 354 4.08 -3.29 21.23
C ALA A 354 2.72 -3.85 21.66
N GLY A 355 2.40 -5.08 21.28
CA GLY A 355 1.19 -5.77 21.71
C GLY A 355 1.23 -6.17 23.19
N ILE A 356 2.43 -6.43 23.73
CA ILE A 356 2.67 -6.66 25.16
C ILE A 356 3.78 -5.73 25.63
N ALA A 357 3.49 -4.94 26.67
CA ALA A 357 4.43 -3.96 27.21
C ALA A 357 5.63 -4.64 27.91
N ALA A 358 6.76 -3.95 27.92
CA ALA A 358 7.93 -4.36 28.68
C ALA A 358 7.68 -4.23 30.19
N THR A 359 8.24 -5.14 31.00
CA THR A 359 8.23 -4.98 32.47
C THR A 359 9.33 -4.06 32.98
N ALA A 360 10.44 -3.95 32.25
CA ALA A 360 11.54 -3.02 32.48
C ALA A 360 11.81 -2.14 31.25
N GLU A 361 12.50 -1.01 31.42
CA GLU A 361 12.95 -0.20 30.29
C GLU A 361 13.78 -1.05 29.34
N THR A 362 13.41 -1.03 28.06
CA THR A 362 14.04 -1.82 27.00
C THR A 362 14.40 -0.92 25.83
N ASP A 363 15.68 -0.89 25.50
CA ASP A 363 16.24 -0.10 24.41
C ASP A 363 16.63 -0.99 23.24
N LEU A 364 16.08 -0.69 22.06
CA LEU A 364 16.54 -1.22 20.79
C LEU A 364 17.53 -0.22 20.18
N ASP A 365 18.69 -0.70 19.77
CA ASP A 365 19.76 0.14 19.23
C ASP A 365 19.58 0.32 17.72
N VAL A 366 19.55 1.56 17.24
CA VAL A 366 19.50 1.89 15.81
C VAL A 366 20.93 2.15 15.36
N GLN A 367 21.44 1.33 14.45
CA GLN A 367 22.83 1.38 13.99
C GLN A 367 22.94 1.69 12.50
N ARG A 368 23.96 2.49 12.14
CA ARG A 368 24.45 2.66 10.77
C ARG A 368 25.85 2.07 10.69
N ASN A 369 26.05 1.08 9.82
CA ASN A 369 27.34 0.42 9.60
C ASN A 369 27.99 -0.06 10.92
N GLY A 370 27.18 -0.63 11.83
CA GLY A 370 27.62 -1.12 13.14
C GLY A 370 27.85 -0.04 14.20
N THR A 371 27.57 1.24 13.91
CA THR A 371 27.68 2.34 14.87
C THR A 371 26.30 2.81 15.30
N SER A 372 26.04 2.91 16.60
CA SER A 372 24.78 3.45 17.14
C SER A 372 24.57 4.91 16.71
N ILE A 373 23.37 5.19 16.19
CA ILE A 373 22.92 6.51 15.74
C ILE A 373 21.63 6.96 16.44
N GLY A 374 20.97 6.06 17.18
CA GLY A 374 19.75 6.35 17.91
C GLY A 374 19.23 5.15 18.70
N THR A 375 18.14 5.35 19.41
CA THR A 375 17.52 4.35 20.29
C THR A 375 16.01 4.38 20.13
N ILE A 376 15.40 3.21 20.08
CA ILE A 376 13.95 3.03 20.21
C ILE A 376 13.70 2.44 21.59
N ARG A 377 13.04 3.19 22.46
CA ARG A 377 12.83 2.86 23.86
C ARG A 377 11.40 2.47 24.15
N PHE A 378 11.21 1.33 24.81
CA PHE A 378 9.97 1.00 25.51
C PHE A 378 10.20 1.15 27.01
N ALA A 379 9.56 2.14 27.63
CA ALA A 379 9.60 2.29 29.08
C ALA A 379 8.83 1.15 29.77
N ALA A 380 9.15 0.88 31.04
CA ALA A 380 8.41 -0.10 31.83
C ALA A 380 6.89 0.19 31.80
N SER A 381 6.10 -0.83 31.51
CA SER A 381 4.64 -0.80 31.34
C SER A 381 4.12 0.06 30.17
N ALA A 382 4.98 0.63 29.32
CA ALA A 382 4.56 1.35 28.13
C ALA A 382 4.47 0.42 26.92
N SER A 383 3.38 0.54 26.16
CA SER A 383 3.21 -0.13 24.86
C SER A 383 3.55 0.77 23.67
N ALA A 384 3.85 2.05 23.90
CA ALA A 384 4.30 3.00 22.87
C ALA A 384 5.81 3.20 22.97
N ALA A 385 6.48 3.27 21.83
CA ALA A 385 7.91 3.54 21.76
C ALA A 385 8.20 5.04 21.86
N VAL A 386 9.33 5.37 22.47
CA VAL A 386 9.96 6.70 22.43
C VAL A 386 11.23 6.60 21.59
N PHE A 387 11.46 7.58 20.73
CA PHE A 387 12.61 7.60 19.84
C PHE A 387 13.60 8.67 20.27
N ILE A 388 14.89 8.33 20.23
CA ILE A 388 15.97 9.16 20.77
C ILE A 388 17.12 9.15 19.77
N ALA A 389 17.64 10.32 19.40
CA ALA A 389 18.85 10.47 18.59
C ALA A 389 19.45 11.84 18.83
N ALA A 390 20.74 11.89 19.18
CA ALA A 390 21.41 13.14 19.58
C ALA A 390 21.56 14.16 18.44
N SER A 391 21.53 13.70 17.19
CA SER A 391 21.64 14.55 16.00
C SER A 391 20.89 13.93 14.83
N GLU A 392 20.69 14.73 13.79
CA GLU A 392 20.28 14.23 12.49
C GLU A 392 21.33 13.25 11.93
N ASN A 393 20.85 12.20 11.26
CA ASN A 393 21.69 11.20 10.62
C ASN A 393 21.33 11.06 9.14
N VAL A 394 22.29 11.33 8.26
CA VAL A 394 22.18 11.06 6.82
C VAL A 394 22.71 9.65 6.54
N LEU A 395 21.90 8.86 5.85
CA LEU A 395 22.21 7.54 5.35
C LEU A 395 22.54 7.65 3.85
N GLU A 396 23.72 7.22 3.47
CA GLU A 396 24.17 7.23 2.07
C GLU A 396 23.83 5.88 1.39
N PRO A 397 23.68 5.85 0.05
CA PRO A 397 23.49 4.59 -0.66
C PRO A 397 24.63 3.59 -0.37
N GLY A 398 24.26 2.38 0.04
CA GLY A 398 25.19 1.33 0.46
C GLY A 398 25.41 1.23 1.97
N ASP A 399 24.97 2.21 2.76
CA ASP A 399 24.97 2.09 4.22
C ASP A 399 24.05 0.95 4.67
N LEU A 400 24.48 0.20 5.68
CA LEU A 400 23.69 -0.81 6.35
C LEU A 400 22.99 -0.18 7.56
N LEU A 401 21.66 -0.10 7.52
CA LEU A 401 20.82 0.31 8.65
C LEU A 401 20.32 -0.95 9.37
N GLU A 402 20.56 -1.00 10.67
CA GLU A 402 20.13 -2.11 11.54
C GLU A 402 19.39 -1.59 12.77
N VAL A 403 18.44 -2.38 13.26
CA VAL A 403 17.85 -2.21 14.60
C VAL A 403 18.08 -3.49 15.38
N ILE A 404 18.69 -3.39 16.55
CA ILE A 404 19.19 -4.55 17.30
C ILE A 404 18.59 -4.55 18.72
N ALA A 405 18.05 -5.69 19.14
CA ALA A 405 17.56 -5.90 20.49
C ALA A 405 18.72 -5.92 21.50
N PRO A 406 18.50 -5.59 22.79
CA PRO A 406 19.58 -5.57 23.76
C PRO A 406 20.12 -6.99 24.03
N GLY A 407 21.34 -7.08 24.56
CA GLY A 407 21.95 -8.36 24.95
C GLY A 407 21.22 -9.09 26.08
N SER A 408 20.32 -8.41 26.78
CA SER A 408 19.40 -8.98 27.75
C SER A 408 18.01 -8.37 27.53
N PRO A 409 17.20 -8.94 26.62
CA PRO A 409 15.88 -8.42 26.29
C PRO A 409 14.93 -8.63 27.47
N ASP A 410 14.01 -7.68 27.65
CA ASP A 410 12.89 -7.86 28.56
C ASP A 410 12.04 -9.05 28.08
N ALA A 411 11.70 -9.93 29.02
CA ALA A 411 11.06 -11.20 28.71
C ALA A 411 9.57 -11.04 28.32
N THR A 412 8.95 -9.88 28.54
CA THR A 412 7.52 -9.65 28.29
C THR A 412 7.25 -8.79 27.08
N LEU A 413 8.17 -7.88 26.70
CA LEU A 413 8.03 -7.06 25.51
C LEU A 413 7.84 -7.95 24.27
N ALA A 414 6.70 -7.85 23.60
CA ALA A 414 6.37 -8.69 22.46
C ALA A 414 5.44 -7.98 21.47
N ASP A 415 5.37 -8.53 20.25
CA ASP A 415 4.49 -8.07 19.17
C ASP A 415 4.75 -6.59 18.81
N ILE A 416 6.02 -6.31 18.54
CA ILE A 416 6.53 -4.96 18.26
C ILE A 416 6.23 -4.61 16.79
N ALA A 417 5.79 -3.39 16.52
CA ALA A 417 5.69 -2.79 15.20
C ALA A 417 6.30 -1.38 15.25
N ILE A 418 7.29 -1.11 14.41
CA ILE A 418 7.99 0.19 14.34
C ILE A 418 8.02 0.68 12.89
N THR A 419 7.83 1.98 12.71
CA THR A 419 8.15 2.73 11.50
C THR A 419 9.10 3.86 11.86
N LEU A 420 10.36 3.78 11.40
CA LEU A 420 11.30 4.89 11.46
C LEU A 420 10.98 5.87 10.34
N ALA A 421 10.68 7.11 10.71
CA ALA A 421 10.38 8.18 9.76
C ALA A 421 11.68 8.68 9.13
N GLY A 422 11.75 8.55 7.80
CA GLY A 422 12.88 9.04 7.01
C GLY A 422 12.41 9.93 5.88
N THR A 423 13.31 10.75 5.35
CA THR A 423 13.04 11.57 4.17
C THR A 423 14.16 11.38 3.15
N LEU A 424 13.85 11.28 1.86
CA LEU A 424 14.83 11.12 0.78
C LEU A 424 15.62 12.41 0.63
N VAL A 425 16.94 12.40 0.64
CA VAL A 425 17.72 13.60 0.36
C VAL A 425 17.96 13.68 -1.15
N ILE A 426 17.26 14.58 -1.84
CA ILE A 426 17.36 14.77 -3.31
C ILE A 426 18.49 15.71 -3.71
#